data_AF-A0A9X5XQW0-F1
#
_entry.id   AF-A0A9X5XQW0-F1
#
_cell.length_a   1.000
_cell.length_b   1.000
_cell.length_c   1.000
_cell.angle_alpha   90.00
_cell.angle_beta   90.00
_cell.angle_gamma   90.00
#
_symmetry.space_group_name_H-M   'P 1'
#
loop_
_entity.id
_entity.type
_entity.pdbx_description
1 polymer ?
#
loop_
_entity_poly.entity_id
_entity_poly.type
_entity_poly.pdbx_seq_one_letter_code
_entity_poly.pdbx_strand_id
1 'polypeptide(L)'
;MTNLQWCIKTESLPTITLNIGKYTSIYNEYETIEEDLLNVINQYFKKRNSNKSHVTIAEMLNQEEISPLSYESIIIDNRAIDNEFLLSSNSIINKKLQRDFYENIESSSYIESINVLFEDLLNLINKTELPLKIKAFDIKQFIKLLSFEYSLNEDYSKLIVRIEQILPLLVEELNKQYGGKLLLIYLYPEANLSPKEQIRLKELIISLGIDIIVLTGSLHFLAEDWKYNNYIRCDNQKISSELVDNLLWNAPLNFERSEIEQSLNQFILAYQDKIEIKPIISNYQIAQIMLFSSIDLYVGVSYMQHCNHEFILNIDETKLPLSMAKYLEQFVKEN
;
A
#
# COMPACT_ATOMS: atom_id res chain seq x y z
N MET A 1 7.65 9.86 -19.84
CA MET A 1 6.85 10.27 -18.67
C MET A 1 7.84 10.47 -17.55
N THR A 2 7.84 11.65 -16.93
CA THR A 2 8.76 12.01 -15.85
C THR A 2 8.34 11.32 -14.56
N ASN A 3 9.28 10.67 -13.88
CA ASN A 3 9.03 10.04 -12.58
C ASN A 3 8.64 11.11 -11.57
N LEU A 4 7.45 11.01 -10.99
CA LEU A 4 7.05 11.88 -9.90
C LEU A 4 7.81 11.44 -8.64
N GLN A 5 8.56 12.36 -8.04
CA GLN A 5 9.30 12.09 -6.81
C GLN A 5 8.95 13.12 -5.75
N TRP A 6 8.62 12.65 -4.55
CA TRP A 6 8.35 13.50 -3.40
C TRP A 6 9.58 13.58 -2.51
N CYS A 7 10.07 14.78 -2.26
CA CYS A 7 11.05 15.05 -1.22
C CYS A 7 10.30 15.41 0.07
N ILE A 8 10.47 14.59 1.09
CA ILE A 8 9.81 14.75 2.39
C ILE A 8 10.84 15.26 3.38
N LYS A 9 10.61 16.47 3.87
CA LYS A 9 11.47 17.14 4.86
C LYS A 9 10.70 17.27 6.17
N THR A 10 11.33 16.82 7.24
CA THR A 10 10.80 16.92 8.60
C THR A 10 11.93 17.26 9.57
N GLU A 11 11.59 17.70 10.78
CA GLU A 11 12.56 17.87 11.86
C GLU A 11 12.92 16.55 12.57
N SER A 12 12.05 15.54 12.51
CA SER A 12 12.16 14.30 13.28
C SER A 12 12.80 13.13 12.52
N LEU A 13 12.74 13.15 11.19
CA LEU A 13 13.27 12.12 10.30
C LEU A 13 14.26 12.73 9.30
N PRO A 14 15.23 11.93 8.80
CA PRO A 14 16.07 12.34 7.69
C PRO A 14 15.23 12.76 6.48
N THR A 15 15.80 13.60 5.62
CA THR A 15 15.14 13.97 4.37
C THR A 15 15.12 12.76 3.44
N ILE A 16 13.92 12.27 3.12
CA ILE A 16 13.74 11.07 2.29
C ILE A 16 13.06 11.47 0.98
N THR A 17 13.56 10.91 -0.12
CA THR A 17 12.93 11.03 -1.44
C THR A 17 12.16 9.75 -1.77
N LEU A 18 10.87 9.87 -2.06
CA LEU A 18 10.03 8.76 -2.49
C LEU A 18 9.72 8.85 -3.98
N ASN A 19 9.83 7.72 -4.66
CA ASN A 19 9.26 7.48 -5.97
C ASN A 19 7.75 7.31 -5.81
N ILE A 20 6.97 8.12 -6.52
CA ILE A 20 5.51 8.13 -6.41
C ILE A 20 4.89 7.84 -7.77
N GLY A 21 3.90 6.97 -7.76
CA GLY A 21 2.98 6.73 -8.86
C GLY A 21 1.58 6.48 -8.34
N LYS A 22 0.67 6.13 -9.26
CA LYS A 22 -0.71 5.74 -8.91
C LYS A 22 -0.73 4.54 -7.95
N TYR A 23 0.16 3.58 -8.17
CA TYR A 23 0.45 2.49 -7.26
C TYR A 23 1.92 2.57 -6.87
N THR A 24 2.17 2.92 -5.62
CA THR A 24 3.51 3.05 -5.06
C THR A 24 3.72 1.92 -4.08
N SER A 25 4.87 1.24 -4.16
CA SER A 25 5.27 0.22 -3.18
C SER A 25 6.47 0.72 -2.40
N ILE A 26 6.43 0.51 -1.09
CA ILE A 26 7.56 0.66 -0.18
C ILE A 26 7.83 -0.73 0.36
N TYR A 27 8.96 -1.31 -0.04
CA TYR A 27 9.41 -2.57 0.53
C TYR A 27 9.98 -2.28 1.91
N ASN A 28 9.34 -2.85 2.93
CA ASN A 28 9.67 -2.61 4.32
C ASN A 28 10.79 -3.54 4.76
N GLU A 29 11.88 -2.96 5.26
CA GLU A 29 12.88 -3.72 6.00
C GLU A 29 12.40 -3.94 7.45
N TYR A 30 13.16 -4.66 8.28
CA TYR A 30 12.93 -4.69 9.73
C TYR A 30 13.22 -3.34 10.43
N GLU A 31 13.39 -2.25 9.67
CA GLU A 31 13.52 -0.89 10.16
C GLU A 31 12.12 -0.27 10.37
N THR A 32 11.99 0.66 11.31
CA THR A 32 10.68 1.28 11.66
C THR A 32 10.43 2.61 10.94
N ILE A 33 11.36 3.02 10.07
CA ILE A 33 11.39 4.37 9.49
C ILE A 33 10.24 4.55 8.50
N GLU A 34 9.89 3.52 7.76
CA GLU A 34 8.88 3.53 6.72
C GLU A 34 7.48 3.75 7.29
N GLU A 35 7.15 3.12 8.42
CA GLU A 35 5.89 3.37 9.12
C GLU A 35 5.80 4.81 9.64
N ASP A 36 6.88 5.31 10.25
CA ASP A 36 6.95 6.69 10.74
C ASP A 36 6.82 7.70 9.59
N LEU A 37 7.48 7.43 8.47
CA LEU A 37 7.38 8.23 7.25
C LEU A 37 5.94 8.28 6.71
N LEU A 38 5.27 7.13 6.62
CA LEU A 38 3.88 7.05 6.17
C LEU A 38 2.92 7.76 7.14
N ASN A 39 3.20 7.71 8.44
CA ASN A 39 2.45 8.47 9.43
C ASN A 39 2.61 9.98 9.25
N VAL A 40 3.83 10.45 8.96
CA VAL A 40 4.10 11.85 8.60
C VAL A 40 3.33 12.26 7.35
N ILE A 41 3.39 11.47 6.27
CA ILE A 41 2.65 11.73 5.03
C ILE A 41 1.14 11.83 5.30
N ASN A 42 0.61 10.86 6.04
CA ASN A 42 -0.80 10.81 6.42
C ASN A 42 -1.21 12.06 7.22
N GLN A 43 -0.37 12.48 8.16
CA GLN A 43 -0.58 13.65 8.99
C GLN A 43 -0.52 14.96 8.22
N TYR A 44 0.35 15.07 7.22
CA TYR A 44 0.50 16.24 6.36
C TYR A 44 -0.78 16.50 5.55
N PHE A 45 -1.33 15.46 4.91
CA PHE A 45 -2.52 15.57 4.06
C PHE A 45 -3.85 15.63 4.82
N LYS A 46 -3.86 15.41 6.14
CA LYS A 46 -5.09 15.57 6.95
C LYS A 46 -5.47 17.05 7.10
N LYS A 47 -6.75 17.37 6.88
CA LYS A 47 -7.28 18.74 7.08
C LYS A 47 -7.02 19.35 8.47
N ARG A 48 -7.13 18.56 9.55
CA ARG A 48 -7.15 19.04 10.95
C ARG A 48 -5.87 18.72 11.74
N ASN A 49 -4.71 19.01 11.17
CA ASN A 49 -3.45 18.85 11.90
C ASN A 49 -2.75 20.19 12.13
N SER A 50 -2.31 20.44 13.37
CA SER A 50 -1.59 21.65 13.78
C SER A 50 -0.10 21.61 13.39
N ASN A 51 0.46 20.42 13.12
CA ASN A 51 1.89 20.23 12.88
C ASN A 51 2.33 20.50 11.43
N LYS A 52 1.47 21.11 10.60
CA LYS A 52 1.76 21.37 9.17
C LYS A 52 2.97 22.28 8.95
N SER A 53 3.38 23.07 9.95
CA SER A 53 4.52 23.98 9.84
C SER A 53 5.90 23.29 9.84
N HIS A 54 5.99 22.03 10.27
CA HIS A 54 7.28 21.32 10.45
C HIS A 54 7.53 20.21 9.41
N VAL A 55 6.62 20.05 8.46
CA VAL A 55 6.70 19.02 7.42
C VAL A 55 6.50 19.70 6.07
N THR A 56 7.40 19.44 5.13
CA THR A 56 7.28 19.91 3.75
C THR A 56 7.39 18.72 2.82
N ILE A 57 6.41 18.59 1.91
CA ILE A 57 6.45 17.62 0.82
C ILE A 57 6.53 18.40 -0.48
N ALA A 58 7.63 18.24 -1.23
CA ALA A 58 7.83 18.95 -2.50
C ALA A 58 8.11 17.98 -3.65
N GLU A 59 7.64 18.31 -4.84
CA GLU A 59 7.97 17.59 -6.07
C GLU A 59 9.41 17.93 -6.49
N MET A 60 10.26 16.92 -6.67
CA MET A 60 11.70 17.14 -6.94
C MET A 60 11.99 17.86 -8.27
N LEU A 61 11.19 17.60 -9.31
CA LEU A 61 11.44 18.16 -10.65
C LEU A 61 11.18 19.67 -10.72
N ASN A 62 10.04 20.10 -10.19
CA ASN A 62 9.62 21.51 -10.24
C ASN A 62 10.00 22.27 -8.97
N GLN A 63 10.44 21.55 -7.92
CA GLN A 63 10.65 22.07 -6.56
C GLN A 63 9.40 22.76 -5.99
N GLU A 64 8.23 22.35 -6.47
CA GLU A 64 6.95 22.89 -6.03
C GLU A 64 6.47 22.13 -4.79
N GLU A 65 6.09 22.88 -3.76
CA GLU A 65 5.49 22.32 -2.57
C GLU A 65 4.10 21.76 -2.90
N ILE A 66 3.88 20.49 -2.56
CA ILE A 66 2.61 19.82 -2.77
C ILE A 66 1.65 20.32 -1.69
N SER A 67 0.56 20.95 -2.11
CA SER A 67 -0.43 21.47 -1.16
C SER A 67 -0.92 20.38 -0.19
N PRO A 68 -1.02 20.66 1.12
CA PRO A 68 -1.65 19.77 2.09
C PRO A 68 -3.12 19.44 1.77
N LEU A 69 -3.74 20.15 0.81
CA LEU A 69 -5.13 19.96 0.36
C LEU A 69 -5.22 19.21 -0.98
N SER A 70 -4.09 18.79 -1.54
CA SER A 70 -4.05 17.99 -2.77
C SER A 70 -4.67 16.61 -2.56
N TYR A 71 -4.46 16.03 -1.37
CA TYR A 71 -4.96 14.72 -0.99
C TYR A 71 -5.67 14.76 0.36
N GLU A 72 -6.46 13.72 0.62
CA GLU A 72 -6.87 13.31 1.97
C GLU A 72 -6.38 11.88 2.16
N SER A 73 -5.44 11.71 3.10
CA SER A 73 -4.77 10.44 3.31
C SER A 73 -5.45 9.61 4.40
N ILE A 74 -5.54 8.30 4.15
CA ILE A 74 -6.04 7.30 5.10
C ILE A 74 -5.09 6.12 5.16
N ILE A 75 -4.76 5.70 6.38
CA ILE A 75 -4.03 4.46 6.65
C ILE A 75 -5.04 3.34 6.92
N ILE A 76 -4.84 2.18 6.29
CA ILE A 76 -5.63 0.98 6.47
C ILE A 76 -4.74 -0.27 6.55
N ASP A 77 -5.24 -1.30 7.24
CA ASP A 77 -4.68 -2.65 7.26
C ASP A 77 -5.81 -3.70 7.17
N ASN A 78 -5.47 -4.98 7.05
CA ASN A 78 -6.46 -6.07 6.99
C ASN A 78 -7.39 -6.10 8.22
N ARG A 79 -6.91 -5.68 9.40
CA ARG A 79 -7.71 -5.67 10.64
C ARG A 79 -8.74 -4.55 10.65
N ALA A 80 -8.36 -3.36 10.17
CA ALA A 80 -9.25 -2.22 10.04
C ALA A 80 -10.40 -2.53 9.06
N ILE A 81 -10.12 -3.25 7.97
CA ILE A 81 -11.14 -3.73 7.03
C ILE A 81 -12.05 -4.75 7.71
N ASP A 82 -11.50 -5.75 8.40
CA ASP A 82 -12.30 -6.76 9.11
C ASP A 82 -13.18 -6.13 10.21
N ASN A 83 -12.73 -5.04 10.85
CA ASN A 83 -13.51 -4.34 11.87
C ASN A 83 -14.72 -3.59 11.29
N GLU A 84 -14.76 -3.32 9.98
CA GLU A 84 -15.92 -2.66 9.35
C GLU A 84 -17.16 -3.57 9.31
N PHE A 85 -16.98 -4.89 9.38
CA PHE A 85 -18.09 -5.85 9.54
C PHE A 85 -18.82 -5.73 10.87
N LEU A 86 -18.21 -5.11 11.88
CA LEU A 86 -18.89 -4.88 13.17
C LEU A 86 -19.96 -3.78 13.09
N LEU A 87 -20.04 -3.03 11.98
CA LEU A 87 -20.97 -1.90 11.77
C LEU A 87 -20.97 -0.93 12.95
N SER A 88 -19.82 -0.72 13.58
CA SER A 88 -19.69 0.24 14.69
C SER A 88 -20.19 1.62 14.27
N SER A 89 -20.58 2.47 15.22
CA SER A 89 -21.11 3.80 14.87
C SER A 89 -20.11 4.67 14.08
N ASN A 90 -18.81 4.39 14.21
CA ASN A 90 -17.75 5.13 13.53
C ASN A 90 -17.34 4.51 12.19
N SER A 91 -17.83 3.29 11.91
CA SER A 91 -17.52 2.55 10.69
C SER A 91 -17.97 3.33 9.46
N ILE A 92 -17.16 3.26 8.41
CA ILE A 92 -17.43 3.89 7.13
C ILE A 92 -18.63 3.23 6.47
N ILE A 93 -18.75 1.90 6.57
CA ILE A 93 -19.92 1.19 6.02
C ILE A 93 -21.21 1.60 6.73
N ASN A 94 -21.21 1.79 8.05
CA ASN A 94 -22.37 2.29 8.77
C ASN A 94 -22.78 3.70 8.26
N LYS A 95 -21.81 4.58 8.03
CA LYS A 95 -22.07 5.91 7.44
C LYS A 95 -22.63 5.81 6.02
N LYS A 96 -22.11 4.90 5.20
CA LYS A 96 -22.65 4.62 3.86
C LYS A 96 -24.11 4.19 3.96
N LEU A 97 -24.42 3.19 4.80
CA LEU A 97 -25.79 2.72 5.01
C LEU A 97 -26.72 3.84 5.47
N GLN A 98 -26.30 4.64 6.46
CA GLN A 98 -27.09 5.80 6.91
C GLN A 98 -27.40 6.73 5.75
N ARG A 99 -26.38 7.10 4.95
CA ARG A 99 -26.57 7.97 3.79
C ARG A 99 -27.52 7.35 2.78
N ASP A 100 -27.34 6.07 2.45
CA ASP A 100 -28.19 5.39 1.46
C ASP A 100 -29.66 5.34 1.93
N PHE A 101 -29.91 5.15 3.23
CA PHE A 101 -31.26 5.26 3.83
C PHE A 101 -31.81 6.69 3.78
N TYR A 102 -30.98 7.71 3.99
CA TYR A 102 -31.40 9.11 3.92
C TYR A 102 -31.65 9.59 2.47
N GLU A 103 -30.89 9.08 1.50
CA GLU A 103 -31.05 9.36 0.07
C GLU A 103 -32.28 8.64 -0.51
N ASN A 104 -32.75 7.56 0.13
CA ASN A 104 -33.95 6.84 -0.26
C ASN A 104 -35.23 7.42 0.38
N ILE A 105 -36.05 8.09 -0.44
CA ILE A 105 -37.28 8.78 0.02
C ILE A 105 -38.27 7.82 0.71
N GLU A 106 -38.41 6.60 0.22
CA GLU A 106 -39.38 5.63 0.78
C GLU A 106 -39.01 5.19 2.20
N SER A 107 -37.71 5.16 2.51
CA SER A 107 -37.21 4.74 3.82
C SER A 107 -37.77 5.60 4.96
N SER A 108 -37.92 6.90 4.73
CA SER A 108 -38.50 7.81 5.73
C SER A 108 -39.99 7.50 5.98
N SER A 109 -40.75 7.21 4.92
CA SER A 109 -42.16 6.83 5.02
C SER A 109 -42.37 5.50 5.78
N TYR A 110 -41.48 4.53 5.56
CA TYR A 110 -41.53 3.26 6.32
C TYR A 110 -41.23 3.47 7.81
N ILE A 111 -40.23 4.29 8.14
CA ILE A 111 -39.90 4.61 9.54
C ILE A 111 -41.05 5.33 10.25
N GLU A 112 -41.73 6.25 9.57
CA GLU A 112 -42.91 6.92 10.11
C GLU A 112 -44.06 5.94 10.36
N SER A 113 -44.30 5.03 9.40
CA SER A 113 -45.30 3.97 9.56
C SER A 113 -45.01 3.06 10.75
N ILE A 114 -43.74 2.70 10.98
CA ILE A 114 -43.32 1.90 12.16
C ILE A 114 -43.61 2.64 13.46
N ASN A 115 -43.31 3.95 13.52
CA ASN A 115 -43.57 4.74 14.72
C ASN A 115 -45.06 4.84 15.05
N VAL A 116 -45.92 5.01 14.04
CA VAL A 116 -47.38 5.00 14.22
C VAL A 116 -47.85 3.64 14.76
N LEU A 117 -47.35 2.53 14.20
CA LEU A 117 -47.69 1.19 14.69
C LEU A 117 -47.23 0.94 16.13
N PHE A 118 -46.08 1.48 16.53
CA PHE A 118 -45.67 1.41 17.93
C PHE A 118 -46.64 2.16 18.85
N GLU A 119 -47.07 3.37 18.47
CA GLU A 119 -48.05 4.13 19.25
C GLU A 119 -49.38 3.37 19.40
N ASP A 120 -49.86 2.79 18.31
CA ASP A 120 -51.07 1.96 18.31
C ASP A 120 -50.94 0.75 19.24
N LEU A 121 -49.80 0.05 19.22
CA LEU A 121 -49.52 -1.08 20.10
C LEU A 121 -49.50 -0.68 21.58
N LEU A 122 -48.90 0.46 21.92
CA LEU A 122 -48.91 0.96 23.30
C LEU A 122 -50.32 1.29 23.75
N ASN A 123 -51.12 1.95 22.90
CA ASN A 123 -52.51 2.30 23.20
C ASN A 123 -53.39 1.06 23.47
N LEU A 124 -53.12 -0.06 22.78
CA LEU A 124 -53.85 -1.32 22.99
C LEU A 124 -53.55 -1.97 24.35
N ILE A 125 -52.33 -1.85 24.86
CA ILE A 125 -51.86 -2.54 26.08
C ILE A 125 -51.96 -1.64 27.32
N ASN A 126 -51.78 -0.33 27.18
CA ASN A 126 -51.76 0.63 28.28
C ASN A 126 -53.16 0.98 28.81
N LYS A 127 -53.98 -0.05 29.11
CA LYS A 127 -55.36 0.07 29.62
C LYS A 127 -55.44 0.65 31.04
N THR A 128 -54.33 0.68 31.76
CA THR A 128 -54.22 1.15 33.15
C THR A 128 -53.70 2.59 33.26
N GLU A 129 -53.63 3.35 32.15
CA GLU A 129 -53.22 4.77 32.11
C GLU A 129 -51.86 5.06 32.75
N LEU A 130 -50.89 4.14 32.60
CA LEU A 130 -49.53 4.44 33.02
C LEU A 130 -48.95 5.55 32.10
N PRO A 131 -48.19 6.52 32.63
CA PRO A 131 -47.65 7.63 31.85
C PRO A 131 -46.43 7.19 31.01
N LEU A 132 -46.65 6.24 30.11
CA LEU A 132 -45.64 5.68 29.21
C LEU A 132 -45.57 6.49 27.92
N LYS A 133 -44.35 6.64 27.37
CA LYS A 133 -44.11 7.23 26.06
C LYS A 133 -43.16 6.36 25.27
N ILE A 134 -43.40 6.26 23.97
CA ILE A 134 -42.52 5.54 23.05
C ILE A 134 -41.38 6.46 22.65
N LYS A 135 -40.18 5.88 22.58
CA LYS A 135 -39.04 6.54 21.97
C LYS A 135 -39.12 6.35 20.46
N ALA A 136 -39.05 7.44 19.70
CA ALA A 136 -39.08 7.39 18.25
C ALA A 136 -37.98 6.46 17.70
N PHE A 137 -38.40 5.54 16.83
CA PHE A 137 -37.56 4.68 16.04
C PHE A 137 -36.99 5.47 14.86
N ASP A 138 -35.68 5.44 14.68
CA ASP A 138 -34.96 6.16 13.64
C ASP A 138 -34.02 5.23 12.86
N ILE A 139 -33.47 5.72 11.74
CA ILE A 139 -32.54 4.97 10.90
C ILE A 139 -31.33 4.47 11.70
N LYS A 140 -30.87 5.24 12.71
CA LYS A 140 -29.76 4.83 13.58
C LYS A 140 -30.11 3.61 14.43
N GLN A 141 -31.34 3.57 14.98
CA GLN A 141 -31.84 2.39 15.69
C GLN A 141 -32.04 1.22 14.76
N PHE A 142 -32.56 1.45 13.54
CA PHE A 142 -32.71 0.41 12.53
C PHE A 142 -31.36 -0.25 12.19
N ILE A 143 -30.34 0.54 11.88
CA ILE A 143 -29.02 0.00 11.53
C ILE A 143 -28.38 -0.78 12.69
N LYS A 144 -28.63 -0.39 13.94
CA LYS A 144 -28.16 -1.16 15.12
C LYS A 144 -28.80 -2.54 15.23
N LEU A 145 -29.94 -2.77 14.58
CA LEU A 145 -30.60 -4.07 14.52
C LEU A 145 -30.10 -4.91 13.33
N LEU A 146 -29.31 -4.34 12.42
CA LEU A 146 -28.72 -5.07 11.30
C LEU A 146 -27.45 -5.80 11.74
N SER A 147 -27.26 -6.99 11.21
CA SER A 147 -26.02 -7.76 11.30
C SER A 147 -25.59 -8.19 9.92
N PHE A 148 -24.27 -8.23 9.68
CA PHE A 148 -23.76 -8.88 8.48
C PHE A 148 -24.05 -10.38 8.56
N GLU A 149 -24.79 -10.89 7.58
CA GLU A 149 -24.96 -12.32 7.37
C GLU A 149 -24.32 -12.69 6.05
N TYR A 150 -23.37 -13.61 6.13
CA TYR A 150 -22.65 -14.09 4.97
C TYR A 150 -23.54 -15.03 4.15
N SER A 151 -23.62 -14.80 2.85
CA SER A 151 -24.36 -15.71 1.98
C SER A 151 -23.68 -17.08 1.95
N LEU A 152 -24.45 -18.16 1.83
CA LEU A 152 -23.92 -19.54 1.78
C LEU A 152 -23.12 -19.84 0.50
N ASN A 153 -23.07 -18.90 -0.45
CA ASN A 153 -22.49 -19.11 -1.77
C ASN A 153 -20.96 -18.98 -1.77
N GLU A 154 -20.38 -18.32 -0.77
CA GLU A 154 -18.94 -18.08 -0.67
C GLU A 154 -18.41 -18.45 0.73
N ASP A 155 -17.12 -18.78 0.79
CA ASP A 155 -16.45 -19.13 2.04
C ASP A 155 -15.91 -17.88 2.75
N TYR A 156 -16.80 -17.17 3.43
CA TYR A 156 -16.49 -15.97 4.20
C TYR A 156 -15.63 -16.23 5.45
N SER A 157 -15.31 -17.49 5.76
CA SER A 157 -14.27 -17.79 6.76
C SER A 157 -12.90 -17.27 6.29
N LYS A 158 -12.68 -17.19 4.97
CA LYS A 158 -11.46 -16.66 4.37
C LYS A 158 -11.42 -15.15 4.40
N LEU A 159 -10.32 -14.61 4.90
CA LEU A 159 -10.05 -13.17 5.00
C LEU A 159 -10.15 -12.48 3.64
N ILE A 160 -9.58 -13.07 2.58
CA ILE A 160 -9.59 -12.45 1.24
C ILE A 160 -11.01 -12.20 0.71
N VAL A 161 -11.94 -13.14 0.91
CA VAL A 161 -13.32 -13.02 0.45
C VAL A 161 -14.00 -11.87 1.17
N ARG A 162 -13.75 -11.73 2.47
CA ARG A 162 -14.24 -10.60 3.25
C ARG A 162 -13.67 -9.26 2.76
N ILE A 163 -12.36 -9.19 2.52
CA ILE A 163 -11.71 -7.98 2.02
C ILE A 163 -12.26 -7.58 0.64
N GLU A 164 -12.42 -8.53 -0.28
CA GLU A 164 -12.94 -8.29 -1.63
C GLU A 164 -14.34 -7.66 -1.64
N GLN A 165 -15.18 -7.98 -0.65
CA GLN A 165 -16.52 -7.40 -0.55
C GLN A 165 -16.53 -6.00 0.07
N ILE A 166 -15.69 -5.76 1.10
CA ILE A 166 -15.77 -4.53 1.89
C ILE A 166 -14.84 -3.43 1.37
N LEU A 167 -13.61 -3.77 0.97
CA LEU A 167 -12.62 -2.76 0.59
C LEU A 167 -13.10 -1.82 -0.54
N PRO A 168 -13.75 -2.30 -1.62
CA PRO A 168 -14.29 -1.42 -2.66
C PRO A 168 -15.32 -0.43 -2.12
N LEU A 169 -16.24 -0.91 -1.26
CA LEU A 169 -17.29 -0.09 -0.66
C LEU A 169 -16.72 0.98 0.27
N LEU A 170 -15.67 0.62 1.03
CA LEU A 170 -14.95 1.58 1.88
C LEU A 170 -14.30 2.67 1.03
N VAL A 171 -13.58 2.29 -0.02
CA VAL A 171 -12.85 3.23 -0.86
C VAL A 171 -13.80 4.13 -1.65
N GLU A 172 -14.90 3.60 -2.18
CA GLU A 172 -15.94 4.39 -2.83
C GLU A 172 -16.49 5.46 -1.88
N GLU A 173 -16.84 5.05 -0.65
CA GLU A 173 -17.41 5.95 0.35
C GLU A 173 -16.42 7.05 0.78
N LEU A 174 -15.18 6.67 1.08
CA LEU A 174 -14.12 7.59 1.45
C LEU A 174 -13.82 8.57 0.31
N ASN A 175 -13.76 8.07 -0.93
CA ASN A 175 -13.47 8.92 -2.08
C ASN A 175 -14.61 9.92 -2.35
N LYS A 176 -15.87 9.52 -2.14
CA LYS A 176 -17.04 10.44 -2.17
C LYS A 176 -16.95 11.49 -1.06
N GLN A 177 -16.59 11.10 0.17
CA GLN A 177 -16.43 12.03 1.30
C GLN A 177 -15.33 13.08 1.08
N TYR A 178 -14.25 12.73 0.38
CA TYR A 178 -13.12 13.62 0.13
C TYR A 178 -13.11 14.26 -1.27
N GLY A 179 -14.17 14.08 -2.05
CA GLY A 179 -14.32 14.73 -3.35
C GLY A 179 -13.29 14.28 -4.39
N GLY A 180 -12.94 12.99 -4.42
CA GLY A 180 -12.05 12.42 -5.44
C GLY A 180 -10.56 12.53 -5.14
N LYS A 181 -10.17 12.97 -3.94
CA LYS A 181 -8.77 13.26 -3.55
C LYS A 181 -8.18 12.22 -2.58
N LEU A 182 -8.72 11.01 -2.56
CA LEU A 182 -8.29 9.99 -1.60
C LEU A 182 -6.88 9.47 -1.95
N LEU A 183 -5.98 9.50 -0.96
CA LEU A 183 -4.70 8.78 -0.97
C LEU A 183 -4.78 7.64 0.04
N LEU A 184 -4.77 6.39 -0.42
CA LEU A 184 -4.82 5.23 0.45
C LEU A 184 -3.41 4.76 0.80
N ILE A 185 -3.10 4.62 2.08
CA ILE A 185 -1.88 3.99 2.58
C ILE A 185 -2.28 2.61 3.13
N TYR A 186 -1.83 1.54 2.50
CA TYR A 186 -2.12 0.16 2.90
C TYR A 186 -0.92 -0.46 3.58
N LEU A 187 -1.06 -0.81 4.86
CA LEU A 187 0.01 -1.43 5.64
C LEU A 187 -0.11 -2.95 5.62
N TYR A 188 0.98 -3.62 5.24
CA TYR A 188 1.18 -5.07 5.27
C TYR A 188 -0.01 -5.88 4.74
N PRO A 189 -0.44 -5.64 3.48
CA PRO A 189 -1.59 -6.35 2.90
C PRO A 189 -1.41 -7.88 2.88
N GLU A 190 -0.16 -8.39 2.91
CA GLU A 190 0.16 -9.81 2.96
C GLU A 190 -0.25 -10.52 4.27
N ALA A 191 -0.56 -9.78 5.34
CA ALA A 191 -0.81 -10.35 6.66
C ALA A 191 -2.00 -11.34 6.63
N ASN A 192 -1.72 -12.60 7.03
CA ASN A 192 -2.68 -13.72 7.05
C ASN A 192 -3.23 -14.13 5.67
N LEU A 193 -2.52 -13.80 4.57
CA LEU A 193 -2.89 -14.21 3.23
C LEU A 193 -1.86 -15.17 2.64
N SER A 194 -2.33 -16.24 2.00
CA SER A 194 -1.49 -17.10 1.18
C SER A 194 -1.03 -16.37 -0.10
N PRO A 195 0.05 -16.81 -0.77
CA PRO A 195 0.55 -16.15 -1.98
C PRO A 195 -0.51 -15.95 -3.09
N LYS A 196 -1.41 -16.93 -3.27
CA LYS A 196 -2.52 -16.81 -4.23
C LYS A 196 -3.51 -15.72 -3.85
N GLU A 197 -3.76 -15.53 -2.55
CA GLU A 197 -4.67 -14.52 -2.04
C GLU A 197 -4.02 -13.13 -2.08
N GLN A 198 -2.70 -13.04 -1.89
CA GLN A 198 -1.94 -11.80 -2.05
C GLN A 198 -2.02 -11.27 -3.49
N ILE A 199 -1.89 -12.14 -4.49
CA ILE A 199 -2.03 -11.77 -5.91
C ILE A 199 -3.44 -11.23 -6.18
N ARG A 200 -4.48 -11.91 -5.68
CA ARG A 200 -5.88 -11.44 -5.80
C ARG A 200 -6.08 -10.07 -5.14
N LEU A 201 -5.54 -9.88 -3.93
CA LEU A 201 -5.62 -8.60 -3.24
C LEU A 201 -4.88 -7.50 -4.01
N LYS A 202 -3.72 -7.79 -4.61
CA LYS A 202 -3.00 -6.83 -5.45
C LYS A 202 -3.85 -6.37 -6.63
N GLU A 203 -4.45 -7.31 -7.36
CA GLU A 203 -5.34 -7.02 -8.48
C GLU A 203 -6.54 -6.17 -8.04
N LEU A 204 -7.14 -6.52 -6.90
CA LEU A 204 -8.21 -5.73 -6.29
C LEU A 204 -7.74 -4.30 -6.00
N ILE A 205 -6.61 -4.13 -5.31
CA ILE A 205 -6.07 -2.82 -4.93
C ILE A 205 -5.83 -1.95 -6.17
N ILE A 206 -5.23 -2.51 -7.23
CA ILE A 206 -5.00 -1.81 -8.50
C ILE A 206 -6.34 -1.39 -9.15
N SER A 207 -7.36 -2.25 -9.09
CA SER A 207 -8.67 -2.00 -9.68
C SER A 207 -9.47 -0.86 -9.02
N LEU A 208 -9.12 -0.47 -7.79
CA LEU A 208 -9.80 0.62 -7.05
C LEU A 208 -9.63 1.99 -7.74
N GLY A 209 -8.61 2.14 -8.57
CA GLY A 209 -8.45 3.32 -9.43
C GLY A 209 -8.07 4.62 -8.74
N ILE A 210 -7.74 4.58 -7.45
CA ILE A 210 -7.24 5.71 -6.63
C ILE A 210 -5.71 5.70 -6.54
N ASP A 211 -5.12 6.75 -5.94
CA ASP A 211 -3.69 6.79 -5.61
C ASP A 211 -3.43 5.99 -4.32
N ILE A 212 -2.47 5.08 -4.37
CA ILE A 212 -2.20 4.12 -3.29
C ILE A 212 -0.69 4.03 -3.01
N ILE A 213 -0.33 4.05 -1.73
CA ILE A 213 0.99 3.69 -1.23
C ILE A 213 0.86 2.41 -0.40
N VAL A 214 1.59 1.37 -0.76
CA VAL A 214 1.59 0.09 -0.06
C VAL A 214 2.91 -0.09 0.68
N LEU A 215 2.83 -0.35 1.98
CA LEU A 215 3.97 -0.83 2.78
C LEU A 215 3.88 -2.34 2.84
N THR A 216 4.92 -3.06 2.41
CA THR A 216 4.87 -4.52 2.29
C THR A 216 6.22 -5.17 2.54
N GLY A 217 6.22 -6.36 3.14
CA GLY A 217 7.35 -7.29 3.15
C GLY A 217 7.28 -8.35 2.05
N SER A 218 6.27 -8.32 1.16
CA SER A 218 6.03 -9.33 0.14
C SER A 218 6.31 -8.82 -1.27
N LEU A 219 7.03 -9.63 -2.06
CA LEU A 219 7.29 -9.38 -3.49
C LEU A 219 5.99 -9.20 -4.29
N HIS A 220 4.91 -9.84 -3.87
CA HIS A 220 3.65 -9.80 -4.60
C HIS A 220 3.05 -8.39 -4.67
N PHE A 221 3.33 -7.53 -3.70
CA PHE A 221 2.81 -6.16 -3.65
C PHE A 221 3.78 -5.10 -4.18
N LEU A 222 4.93 -5.50 -4.74
CA LEU A 222 5.80 -4.57 -5.45
C LEU A 222 5.10 -3.99 -6.67
N ALA A 223 5.38 -2.72 -6.99
CA ALA A 223 4.92 -2.10 -8.23
C ALA A 223 5.59 -2.76 -9.45
N GLU A 224 4.90 -2.80 -10.59
CA GLU A 224 5.42 -3.45 -11.81
C GLU A 224 6.65 -2.76 -12.41
N ASP A 225 6.82 -1.46 -12.13
CA ASP A 225 7.93 -0.65 -12.60
C ASP A 225 8.75 -0.17 -11.39
N TRP A 226 10.07 -0.33 -11.47
CA TRP A 226 11.05 0.13 -10.48
C TRP A 226 10.86 1.61 -10.14
N LYS A 227 10.36 2.41 -11.08
CA LYS A 227 10.08 3.84 -10.93
C LYS A 227 9.01 4.17 -9.89
N TYR A 228 8.27 3.17 -9.40
CA TYR A 228 7.26 3.31 -8.33
C TYR A 228 7.55 2.38 -7.13
N ASN A 229 8.68 1.69 -7.16
CA ASN A 229 9.20 0.94 -6.03
C ASN A 229 10.12 1.83 -5.21
N ASN A 230 10.02 1.68 -3.89
CA ASN A 230 10.81 2.39 -2.91
C ASN A 230 11.45 1.36 -2.00
N TYR A 231 12.70 1.62 -1.70
CA TYR A 231 13.48 0.82 -0.79
C TYR A 231 14.39 1.76 -0.01
N ILE A 232 14.05 1.94 1.27
CA ILE A 232 14.74 2.87 2.16
C ILE A 232 15.68 2.04 3.01
N ARG A 233 16.96 2.43 3.01
CA ARG A 233 17.98 1.76 3.82
C ARG A 233 19.07 2.74 4.18
N CYS A 234 19.50 2.72 5.44
CA CYS A 234 20.46 3.70 5.96
C CYS A 234 20.00 5.13 5.65
N ASP A 235 18.75 5.45 6.01
CA ASP A 235 18.12 6.77 5.89
C ASP A 235 17.99 7.32 4.45
N ASN A 236 18.24 6.50 3.43
CA ASN A 236 18.25 6.93 2.04
C ASN A 236 17.44 6.01 1.13
N GLN A 237 16.80 6.60 0.13
CA GLN A 237 16.19 5.89 -0.98
C GLN A 237 17.27 5.26 -1.87
N LYS A 238 17.19 3.95 -2.07
CA LYS A 238 18.15 3.19 -2.89
C LYS A 238 17.71 3.03 -4.34
N ILE A 239 16.41 3.08 -4.61
CA ILE A 239 15.88 2.96 -5.97
C ILE A 239 15.69 4.37 -6.53
N SER A 240 16.60 4.81 -7.40
CA SER A 240 16.57 6.18 -7.94
C SER A 240 17.06 6.23 -9.40
N SER A 241 16.77 7.34 -10.09
CA SER A 241 17.33 7.57 -11.43
C SER A 241 18.86 7.68 -11.41
N GLU A 242 19.43 8.17 -10.30
CA GLU A 242 20.89 8.25 -10.11
C GLU A 242 21.53 6.87 -10.07
N LEU A 243 20.86 5.87 -9.46
CA LEU A 243 21.31 4.48 -9.54
C LEU A 243 21.41 4.01 -11.00
N VAL A 244 20.38 4.27 -11.81
CA VAL A 244 20.39 3.87 -13.24
C VAL A 244 21.49 4.58 -14.02
N ASP A 245 21.70 5.87 -13.75
CA ASP A 245 22.79 6.63 -14.38
C ASP A 245 24.15 6.06 -13.97
N ASN A 246 24.35 5.73 -12.70
CA ASN A 246 25.58 5.10 -12.20
C ASN A 246 25.79 3.71 -12.82
N LEU A 247 24.74 2.91 -12.98
CA LEU A 247 24.82 1.61 -13.64
C LEU A 247 25.22 1.76 -15.11
N LEU A 248 24.71 2.77 -15.81
CA LEU A 248 25.03 3.03 -17.21
C LEU A 248 26.50 3.45 -17.39
N TRP A 249 26.99 4.39 -16.57
CA TRP A 249 28.34 4.95 -16.71
C TRP A 249 29.45 3.98 -16.30
N ASN A 250 29.17 3.10 -15.33
CA ASN A 250 30.18 2.18 -14.78
C ASN A 250 30.11 0.76 -15.37
N ALA A 251 29.28 0.55 -16.41
CA ALA A 251 29.09 -0.77 -16.99
C ALA A 251 30.38 -1.34 -17.60
N PRO A 252 30.73 -2.61 -17.31
CA PRO A 252 31.92 -3.25 -17.89
C PRO A 252 31.75 -3.61 -19.37
N LEU A 253 30.53 -3.49 -19.89
CA LEU A 253 30.12 -3.76 -21.26
C LEU A 253 29.19 -2.63 -21.73
N ASN A 254 29.03 -2.49 -23.04
CA ASN A 254 28.14 -1.50 -23.62
C ASN A 254 26.69 -2.00 -23.53
N PHE A 255 25.97 -1.59 -22.48
CA PHE A 255 24.54 -1.83 -22.32
C PHE A 255 23.73 -0.57 -22.64
N GLU A 256 22.56 -0.74 -23.22
CA GLU A 256 21.61 0.36 -23.37
C GLU A 256 20.88 0.64 -22.06
N ARG A 257 20.45 1.89 -21.86
CA ARG A 257 19.69 2.30 -20.66
C ARG A 257 18.42 1.46 -20.46
N SER A 258 17.71 1.15 -21.54
CA SER A 258 16.51 0.31 -21.54
C SER A 258 16.78 -1.10 -21.02
N GLU A 259 17.92 -1.69 -21.39
CA GLU A 259 18.32 -3.02 -20.94
C GLU A 259 18.64 -3.02 -19.44
N ILE A 260 19.33 -1.98 -18.95
CA ILE A 260 19.63 -1.80 -17.53
C ILE A 260 18.34 -1.60 -16.73
N GLU A 261 17.44 -0.72 -17.18
CA GLU A 261 16.15 -0.49 -16.51
C GLU A 261 15.31 -1.78 -16.46
N GLN A 262 15.28 -2.56 -17.53
CA GLN A 262 14.57 -3.84 -17.57
C GLN A 262 15.19 -4.87 -16.62
N SER A 263 16.52 -5.01 -16.63
CA SER A 263 17.24 -5.95 -15.77
C SER A 263 17.09 -5.58 -14.29
N LEU A 264 17.18 -4.28 -13.95
CA LEU A 264 16.96 -3.77 -12.59
C LEU A 264 15.53 -4.07 -12.12
N ASN A 265 14.54 -3.81 -12.97
CA ASN A 265 13.14 -4.08 -12.65
C ASN A 265 12.90 -5.58 -12.38
N GLN A 266 13.44 -6.45 -13.25
CA GLN A 266 13.33 -7.90 -13.06
C GLN A 266 14.03 -8.36 -11.79
N PHE A 267 15.21 -7.81 -11.48
CA PHE A 267 15.93 -8.13 -10.26
C PHE A 267 15.11 -7.80 -9.01
N ILE A 268 14.57 -6.58 -8.93
CA ILE A 268 13.75 -6.14 -7.79
C ILE A 268 12.53 -7.05 -7.63
N LEU A 269 11.79 -7.30 -8.71
CA LEU A 269 10.57 -8.11 -8.66
C LEU A 269 10.82 -9.58 -8.29
N ALA A 270 11.99 -10.13 -8.64
CA ALA A 270 12.31 -11.53 -8.42
C ALA A 270 13.03 -11.82 -7.09
N TYR A 271 13.84 -10.88 -6.60
CA TYR A 271 14.85 -11.16 -5.57
C TYR A 271 14.89 -10.18 -4.40
N GLN A 272 14.03 -9.15 -4.36
CA GLN A 272 14.05 -8.16 -3.27
C GLN A 272 13.90 -8.79 -1.87
N ASP A 273 13.21 -9.92 -1.72
CA ASP A 273 13.08 -10.64 -0.44
C ASP A 273 14.31 -11.50 -0.08
N LYS A 274 15.27 -11.65 -1.00
CA LYS A 274 16.49 -12.45 -0.81
C LYS A 274 17.72 -11.61 -0.52
N ILE A 275 17.69 -10.30 -0.80
CA ILE A 275 18.87 -9.44 -0.66
C ILE A 275 19.38 -9.35 0.78
N GLU A 276 18.48 -9.48 1.76
CA GLU A 276 18.80 -9.31 3.19
C GLU A 276 19.49 -10.54 3.81
N ILE A 277 19.31 -11.74 3.25
CA ILE A 277 19.74 -13.00 3.89
C ILE A 277 21.16 -13.43 3.49
N LYS A 278 22.04 -12.47 3.21
CA LYS A 278 23.41 -12.69 2.68
C LYS A 278 23.39 -13.73 1.54
N PRO A 279 22.70 -13.44 0.43
CA PRO A 279 22.41 -14.45 -0.58
C PRO A 279 23.68 -14.89 -1.33
N ILE A 280 23.66 -16.14 -1.76
CA ILE A 280 24.58 -16.65 -2.79
C ILE A 280 24.00 -16.28 -4.16
N ILE A 281 24.80 -15.56 -4.94
CA ILE A 281 24.51 -15.21 -6.32
C ILE A 281 25.26 -16.18 -7.23
N SER A 282 24.55 -16.84 -8.15
CA SER A 282 25.16 -17.78 -9.09
C SER A 282 24.63 -17.62 -10.51
N ASN A 283 25.49 -17.96 -11.49
CA ASN A 283 25.17 -18.00 -12.92
C ASN A 283 25.16 -19.42 -13.51
N TYR A 284 25.27 -20.47 -12.69
CA TYR A 284 25.35 -21.85 -13.21
C TYR A 284 24.63 -22.90 -12.37
N GLN A 285 24.37 -22.64 -11.09
CA GLN A 285 23.73 -23.58 -10.18
C GLN A 285 22.53 -22.95 -9.48
N ILE A 286 21.72 -23.79 -8.86
CA ILE A 286 20.60 -23.35 -8.02
C ILE A 286 21.19 -22.62 -6.80
N ALA A 287 20.79 -21.36 -6.64
CA ALA A 287 21.17 -20.48 -5.54
C ALA A 287 19.97 -19.59 -5.16
N GLN A 288 20.12 -18.78 -4.11
CA GLN A 288 19.05 -17.85 -3.70
C GLN A 288 18.79 -16.79 -4.77
N ILE A 289 19.85 -16.34 -5.46
CA ILE A 289 19.77 -15.40 -6.57
C ILE A 289 20.44 -16.05 -7.79
N MET A 290 19.70 -16.18 -8.89
CA MET A 290 20.16 -16.82 -10.13
C MET A 290 20.18 -15.81 -11.27
N LEU A 291 21.38 -15.46 -11.75
CA LEU A 291 21.59 -14.44 -12.78
C LEU A 291 22.50 -15.05 -13.87
N PHE A 292 21.91 -15.36 -15.01
CA PHE A 292 22.62 -16.09 -16.08
C PHE A 292 23.25 -15.16 -17.12
N SER A 293 22.62 -14.03 -17.41
CA SER A 293 23.12 -13.07 -18.38
C SER A 293 24.15 -12.13 -17.74
N SER A 294 25.05 -11.59 -18.56
CA SER A 294 26.08 -10.65 -18.07
C SER A 294 25.48 -9.35 -17.54
N ILE A 295 24.38 -8.87 -18.14
CA ILE A 295 23.69 -7.67 -17.67
C ILE A 295 23.01 -7.90 -16.32
N ASP A 296 22.33 -9.03 -16.16
CA ASP A 296 21.64 -9.35 -14.90
C ASP A 296 22.64 -9.51 -13.75
N LEU A 297 23.77 -10.17 -14.01
CA LEU A 297 24.86 -10.25 -13.04
C LEU A 297 25.41 -8.88 -12.67
N TYR A 298 25.69 -8.04 -13.67
CA TYR A 298 26.22 -6.70 -13.43
C TYR A 298 25.26 -5.84 -12.60
N VAL A 299 23.99 -5.77 -13.02
CA VAL A 299 22.96 -4.98 -12.34
C VAL A 299 22.70 -5.51 -10.94
N GLY A 300 22.52 -6.82 -10.79
CA GLY A 300 22.26 -7.45 -9.49
C GLY A 300 23.40 -7.23 -8.50
N VAL A 301 24.64 -7.47 -8.90
CA VAL A 301 25.81 -7.25 -8.02
C VAL A 301 25.98 -5.77 -7.68
N SER A 302 25.89 -4.88 -8.66
CA SER A 302 26.00 -3.43 -8.44
C SER A 302 24.90 -2.91 -7.51
N TYR A 303 23.67 -3.41 -7.67
CA TYR A 303 22.54 -3.04 -6.81
C TYR A 303 22.75 -3.49 -5.37
N MET A 304 23.22 -4.73 -5.15
CA MET A 304 23.56 -5.25 -3.81
C MET A 304 24.61 -4.37 -3.13
N GLN A 305 25.62 -3.94 -3.88
CA GLN A 305 26.66 -3.04 -3.37
C GLN A 305 26.14 -1.64 -3.07
N HIS A 306 25.35 -1.06 -3.97
CA HIS A 306 24.72 0.24 -3.75
C HIS A 306 23.84 0.28 -2.49
N CYS A 307 23.19 -0.85 -2.20
CA CYS A 307 22.36 -1.04 -1.01
C CYS A 307 23.18 -1.38 0.25
N ASN A 308 24.50 -1.57 0.17
CA ASN A 308 25.35 -2.06 1.26
C ASN A 308 24.84 -3.40 1.84
N HIS A 309 24.53 -4.35 0.97
CA HIS A 309 24.23 -5.73 1.37
C HIS A 309 25.46 -6.61 1.28
N GLU A 310 25.59 -7.53 2.23
CA GLU A 310 26.54 -8.62 2.13
C GLU A 310 26.00 -9.70 1.17
N PHE A 311 26.87 -10.30 0.37
CA PHE A 311 26.50 -11.40 -0.53
C PHE A 311 27.73 -12.25 -0.84
N ILE A 312 27.49 -13.46 -1.37
CA ILE A 312 28.54 -14.39 -1.78
C ILE A 312 28.42 -14.64 -3.29
N LEU A 313 29.49 -14.42 -4.02
CA LEU A 313 29.57 -14.73 -5.45
C LEU A 313 30.05 -16.18 -5.65
N ASN A 314 29.22 -17.00 -6.30
CA ASN A 314 29.62 -18.32 -6.79
C ASN A 314 29.38 -18.38 -8.31
N ILE A 315 30.40 -17.94 -9.05
CA ILE A 315 30.32 -17.65 -10.48
C ILE A 315 31.21 -18.61 -11.27
N ASP A 316 30.66 -19.15 -12.35
CA ASP A 316 31.40 -19.87 -13.39
C ASP A 316 31.86 -18.87 -14.45
N GLU A 317 33.12 -18.45 -14.35
CA GLU A 317 33.76 -17.48 -15.23
C GLU A 317 33.83 -17.96 -16.69
N THR A 318 33.82 -19.27 -16.93
CA THR A 318 33.92 -19.82 -18.30
C THR A 318 32.71 -19.48 -19.17
N LYS A 319 31.60 -19.10 -18.53
CA LYS A 319 30.34 -18.71 -19.18
C LYS A 319 30.20 -17.20 -19.36
N LEU A 320 31.21 -16.41 -18.99
CA LEU A 320 31.14 -14.95 -19.01
C LEU A 320 32.12 -14.34 -20.01
N PRO A 321 31.76 -13.18 -20.60
CA PRO A 321 32.72 -12.35 -21.29
C PRO A 321 33.88 -11.95 -20.37
N LEU A 322 35.10 -11.87 -20.92
CA LEU A 322 36.32 -11.62 -20.15
C LEU A 322 36.28 -10.30 -19.35
N SER A 323 35.66 -9.24 -19.90
CA SER A 323 35.48 -7.97 -19.18
C SER A 323 34.58 -8.13 -17.94
N MET A 324 33.55 -8.98 -18.03
CA MET A 324 32.61 -9.22 -16.94
C MET A 324 33.26 -10.07 -15.84
N ALA A 325 34.02 -11.11 -16.21
CA ALA A 325 34.76 -11.91 -15.23
C ALA A 325 35.73 -11.04 -14.42
N LYS A 326 36.52 -10.18 -15.09
CA LYS A 326 37.44 -9.23 -14.43
C LYS A 326 36.74 -8.25 -13.50
N TYR A 327 35.55 -7.80 -13.86
CA TYR A 327 34.74 -6.93 -13.00
C TYR A 327 34.32 -7.66 -11.72
N LEU A 328 33.84 -8.90 -11.83
CA LEU A 328 33.38 -9.68 -10.68
C LEU A 328 34.52 -10.14 -9.76
N GLU A 329 35.72 -10.38 -10.29
CA GLU A 329 36.91 -10.75 -9.50
C GLU A 329 37.20 -9.77 -8.35
N GLN A 330 36.83 -8.49 -8.50
CA GLN A 330 37.05 -7.45 -7.50
C GLN A 330 36.27 -7.75 -6.21
N PHE A 331 35.09 -8.38 -6.33
CA PHE A 331 34.17 -8.63 -5.22
C PHE A 331 34.31 -10.04 -4.62
N VAL A 332 35.02 -10.92 -5.31
CA VAL A 332 35.43 -12.23 -4.80
C VAL A 332 36.58 -12.08 -3.78
N LYS A 333 37.38 -11.00 -3.87
CA LYS A 333 38.56 -10.77 -3.01
C LYS A 333 38.30 -9.92 -1.76
N GLU A 334 37.15 -9.24 -1.68
CA GLU A 334 36.78 -8.36 -0.55
C GLU A 334 35.84 -9.03 0.47
N ASN A 335 35.48 -10.30 0.26
CA ASN A 335 34.85 -11.19 1.24
C ASN A 335 35.88 -12.21 1.75
#